data_AF-A0A3C1Z1D3-F1
#
_entry.id   AF-A0A3C1Z1D3-F1
#
_cell.length_a   1.000
_cell.length_b   1.000
_cell.length_c   1.000
_cell.angle_alpha   90.00
_cell.angle_beta   90.00
_cell.angle_gamma   90.00
#
_symmetry.space_group_name_H-M   'P 1'
#
loop_
_entity.id
_entity.type
_entity.pdbx_description
1 polymer ?
#
loop_
_entity_poly.entity_id
_entity_poly.type
_entity_poly.pdbx_seq_one_letter_code
_entity_poly.pdbx_strand_id
1 'polypeptide(L)'
;MQTFEETPSPEIEPVIRTQLIEEVELRAQRLLTEQLAAQPGFRVMPFSETRRLVGNLGVRWEPLSDAQLRALADESGADIIVTGRIPDYGAVRWQYWVGGWAMTATAHLMTVGFASGWNPAIVGGFMALDLSTDLPFWWGGAYAFGWGLRPVRVQVEAVQTGRCGGPLWDTQTVMVLIPGKTLAVFPPEERRRKEVQLGVNLERAIRDIADAAGRSLRLKPCGPEPESEQAPQ
;
A
#
# COMPACT_ATOMS: atom_id res chain seq x y z
N MET A 1 5.29 15.33 -26.25
CA MET A 1 4.75 15.45 -24.88
C MET A 1 3.24 15.28 -25.03
N GLN A 2 2.74 14.05 -24.92
CA GLN A 2 1.30 13.76 -25.08
C GLN A 2 0.58 14.13 -23.78
N THR A 3 -0.46 14.94 -23.92
CA THR A 3 -1.39 15.31 -22.85
C THR A 3 -2.34 14.14 -22.57
N PHE A 4 -2.55 13.83 -21.28
CA PHE A 4 -3.34 12.71 -20.74
C PHE A 4 -4.84 12.65 -21.12
N GLU A 5 -5.30 13.48 -22.05
CA GLU A 5 -6.67 13.39 -22.59
C GLU A 5 -6.80 12.32 -23.69
N GLU A 6 -5.68 11.88 -24.28
CA GLU A 6 -5.66 10.75 -25.20
C GLU A 6 -5.40 9.44 -24.44
N THR A 7 -6.37 8.53 -24.43
CA THR A 7 -6.15 7.15 -24.01
C THR A 7 -5.01 6.57 -24.84
N PRO A 8 -3.88 6.16 -24.23
CA PRO A 8 -2.76 5.61 -24.99
C PRO A 8 -3.23 4.39 -25.79
N SER A 9 -2.66 4.18 -26.97
CA SER A 9 -3.01 3.01 -27.77
C SER A 9 -2.68 1.73 -26.98
N PRO A 10 -3.44 0.63 -27.17
CA PRO A 10 -3.24 -0.61 -26.42
C PRO A 10 -1.82 -1.20 -26.54
N GLU A 11 -1.10 -0.84 -27.61
CA GLU A 11 0.28 -1.27 -27.87
C GLU A 11 1.31 -0.48 -27.04
N ILE A 12 1.04 0.80 -26.76
CA ILE A 12 1.96 1.71 -26.06
C ILE A 12 1.66 1.77 -24.56
N GLU A 13 0.40 1.55 -24.17
CA GLU A 13 -0.04 1.51 -22.78
C GLU A 13 0.84 0.65 -21.86
N PRO A 14 1.24 -0.60 -22.19
CA PRO A 14 2.06 -1.40 -21.29
C PRO A 14 3.46 -0.82 -21.08
N VAL A 15 4.04 -0.17 -22.11
CA VAL A 15 5.36 0.46 -22.04
C VAL A 15 5.30 1.71 -21.14
N ILE A 16 4.32 2.58 -21.38
CA ILE A 16 4.09 3.78 -20.56
C ILE A 16 3.80 3.38 -19.11
N ARG A 17 2.96 2.36 -18.88
CA ARG A 17 2.66 1.86 -17.55
C ARG A 17 3.93 1.42 -16.84
N THR A 18 4.78 0.64 -17.50
CA THR A 18 6.03 0.14 -16.89
C THR A 18 6.94 1.31 -16.48
N GLN A 19 7.12 2.30 -17.36
CA GLN A 19 7.91 3.50 -17.06
C GLN A 19 7.35 4.29 -15.87
N LEU A 20 6.03 4.47 -15.83
CA LEU A 20 5.38 5.19 -14.73
C LEU A 20 5.53 4.45 -13.40
N ILE A 21 5.43 3.12 -13.39
CA ILE A 21 5.62 2.36 -12.15
C ILE A 21 7.08 2.47 -11.69
N GLU A 22 8.05 2.32 -12.59
CA GLU A 22 9.48 2.49 -12.27
C GLU A 22 9.77 3.89 -11.70
N GLU A 23 9.15 4.93 -12.23
CA GLU A 23 9.29 6.31 -11.73
C GLU A 23 8.71 6.46 -10.31
N VAL A 24 7.52 5.91 -10.07
CA VAL A 24 6.87 5.93 -8.75
C VAL A 24 7.67 5.15 -7.72
N GLU A 25 8.17 3.96 -8.08
CA GLU A 25 9.02 3.14 -7.20
C GLU A 25 10.33 3.83 -6.87
N LEU A 26 11.00 4.41 -7.87
CA LEU A 26 12.24 5.15 -7.70
C LEU A 26 12.04 6.32 -6.72
N ARG A 27 10.95 7.08 -6.92
CA ARG A 27 10.59 8.19 -6.04
C ARG A 27 10.28 7.70 -4.63
N ALA A 28 9.49 6.63 -4.49
CA ALA A 28 9.13 6.07 -3.19
C ALA A 28 10.35 5.57 -2.42
N GLN A 29 11.24 4.83 -3.08
CA GLN A 29 12.46 4.31 -2.47
C GLN A 29 13.37 5.45 -2.01
N ARG A 30 13.56 6.48 -2.86
CA ARG A 30 14.35 7.65 -2.49
C ARG A 30 13.76 8.37 -1.28
N LEU A 31 12.45 8.63 -1.28
CA LEU A 31 11.75 9.26 -0.16
C LEU A 31 11.90 8.43 1.11
N LEU A 32 11.74 7.11 1.05
CA LEU A 32 11.86 6.24 2.21
C LEU A 32 13.28 6.28 2.79
N THR A 33 14.31 6.22 1.93
CA THR A 33 15.71 6.36 2.36
C THR A 33 15.96 7.70 3.05
N GLU A 34 15.52 8.80 2.44
CA GLU A 34 15.73 10.15 2.98
C GLU A 34 14.98 10.37 4.30
N GLN A 35 13.72 9.92 4.39
CA GLN A 35 12.91 10.06 5.61
C GLN A 35 13.42 9.18 6.75
N LEU A 36 13.85 7.94 6.48
CA LEU A 36 14.47 7.08 7.50
C LEU A 36 15.82 7.64 7.96
N ALA A 37 16.62 8.21 7.06
CA ALA A 37 17.91 8.81 7.40
C ALA A 37 17.77 10.03 8.32
N ALA A 38 16.63 10.72 8.26
CA ALA A 38 16.32 11.83 9.15
C ALA A 38 15.88 11.38 10.56
N GLN A 39 15.54 10.09 10.75
CA GLN A 39 15.11 9.59 12.05
C GLN A 39 16.31 9.34 12.98
N PRO A 40 16.22 9.71 14.27
CA PRO A 40 17.28 9.48 15.22
C PRO A 40 17.48 7.97 15.47
N GLY A 41 18.74 7.54 15.57
CA GLY A 41 19.09 6.16 15.85
C GLY A 41 19.23 5.25 14.62
N PHE A 42 18.96 5.76 13.42
CA PHE A 42 19.22 5.04 12.18
C PHE A 42 20.51 5.51 11.51
N ARG A 43 21.30 4.54 11.04
CA ARG A 43 22.34 4.77 10.02
C ARG A 43 21.86 4.11 8.74
N VAL A 44 21.31 4.92 7.84
CA VAL A 44 20.72 4.43 6.59
C VAL A 44 21.75 4.44 5.48
N MET A 45 21.82 3.35 4.72
CA MET A 45 22.64 3.28 3.52
C MET A 45 22.14 4.28 2.45
N PRO A 46 23.03 5.02 1.77
CA PRO A 46 22.62 5.95 0.72
C PRO A 46 21.83 5.27 -0.41
N PHE A 47 20.85 5.99 -0.96
CA PHE A 47 19.95 5.49 -2.00
C PHE A 47 20.68 4.86 -3.20
N SER A 48 21.77 5.49 -3.67
CA SER A 48 22.56 4.99 -4.79
C SER A 48 23.24 3.65 -4.50
N GLU A 49 23.71 3.44 -3.27
CA GLU A 49 24.35 2.20 -2.85
C GLU A 49 23.30 1.09 -2.68
N THR A 50 22.18 1.38 -2.02
CA THR A 50 21.07 0.44 -1.87
C THR A 50 20.56 -0.03 -3.24
N ARG A 51 20.41 0.88 -4.19
CA ARG A 51 19.96 0.53 -5.55
C ARG A 51 20.95 -0.35 -6.28
N ARG A 52 22.25 -0.08 -6.14
CA ARG A 52 23.30 -0.92 -6.74
C ARG A 52 23.23 -2.35 -6.21
N LEU A 53 23.08 -2.52 -4.90
CA LEU A 53 22.97 -3.84 -4.26
C LEU A 53 21.73 -4.60 -4.73
N VAL A 54 20.56 -3.95 -4.74
CA VAL A 54 19.31 -4.58 -5.20
C VAL A 54 19.37 -4.91 -6.70
N GLY A 55 19.98 -4.03 -7.51
CA GLY A 55 20.16 -4.25 -8.94
C GLY A 55 20.97 -5.51 -9.26
N ASN A 56 21.97 -5.83 -8.45
CA ASN A 56 22.80 -7.04 -8.60
C ASN A 56 22.02 -8.34 -8.36
N LEU A 57 20.92 -8.28 -7.59
CA LEU A 57 20.11 -9.45 -7.24
C LEU A 57 19.00 -9.76 -8.26
N GLY A 58 18.82 -8.91 -9.26
CA GLY A 58 17.81 -9.10 -10.31
C GLY A 58 16.37 -9.16 -9.80
N VAL A 59 16.10 -8.59 -8.62
CA VAL A 59 14.78 -8.63 -7.97
C VAL A 59 13.78 -7.83 -8.79
N ARG A 60 12.62 -8.43 -9.09
CA ARG A 60 11.50 -7.78 -9.78
C ARG A 60 10.18 -8.15 -9.12
N TRP A 61 9.47 -7.16 -8.57
CA TRP A 61 8.07 -7.19 -8.09
C TRP A 61 7.70 -8.21 -7.00
N GLU A 62 8.55 -9.21 -6.74
CA GLU A 62 8.31 -10.28 -5.78
C GLU A 62 8.89 -9.95 -4.39
N PRO A 63 8.31 -10.53 -3.31
CA PRO A 63 8.95 -10.56 -2.01
C PRO A 63 10.39 -11.06 -2.11
N LEU A 64 11.31 -10.43 -1.38
CA LEU A 64 12.67 -10.96 -1.27
C LEU A 64 12.63 -12.31 -0.58
N SER A 65 13.23 -13.31 -1.21
CA SER A 65 13.44 -14.62 -0.58
C SER A 65 14.44 -14.51 0.57
N ASP A 66 14.41 -15.45 1.52
CA ASP A 66 15.38 -15.50 2.62
C ASP A 66 16.83 -15.56 2.14
N ALA A 67 17.08 -16.17 0.98
CA ALA A 67 18.40 -16.23 0.37
C ALA A 67 18.85 -14.85 -0.14
N GLN A 68 17.95 -14.08 -0.77
CA GLN A 68 18.22 -12.72 -1.22
C GLN A 68 18.38 -11.76 -0.03
N LEU A 69 17.57 -11.91 1.02
CA LEU A 69 17.71 -11.14 2.26
C LEU A 69 19.06 -11.40 2.93
N ARG A 70 19.51 -12.66 2.99
CA ARG A 70 20.84 -13.01 3.50
C ARG A 70 21.95 -12.42 2.64
N ALA A 71 21.86 -12.53 1.32
CA ALA A 71 22.85 -11.95 0.41
C ALA A 71 22.95 -10.41 0.59
N LEU A 72 21.79 -9.73 0.70
CA LEU A 72 21.77 -8.30 1.01
C LEU A 72 22.39 -7.99 2.36
N ALA A 73 22.10 -8.78 3.39
CA ALA A 73 22.67 -8.58 4.72
C ALA A 73 24.20 -8.72 4.70
N ASP A 74 24.70 -9.75 4.04
CA ASP A 74 26.14 -10.04 3.94
C ASP A 74 26.89 -8.95 3.15
N GLU A 75 26.30 -8.46 2.05
CA GLU A 75 26.92 -7.44 1.20
C GLU A 75 26.79 -6.02 1.78
N SER A 76 25.68 -5.72 2.46
CA SER A 76 25.43 -4.39 3.04
C SER A 76 25.98 -4.22 4.45
N GLY A 77 26.16 -5.30 5.20
CA GLY A 77 26.45 -5.26 6.64
C GLY A 77 25.35 -4.61 7.48
N ALA A 78 24.14 -4.43 6.93
CA ALA A 78 23.04 -3.76 7.61
C ALA A 78 22.39 -4.67 8.66
N ASP A 79 22.12 -4.14 9.86
CA ASP A 79 21.42 -4.86 10.93
C ASP A 79 19.93 -5.08 10.64
N ILE A 80 19.34 -4.22 9.80
CA ILE A 80 17.93 -4.26 9.42
C ILE A 80 17.81 -4.02 7.91
N ILE A 81 17.03 -4.86 7.24
CA ILE A 81 16.60 -4.64 5.85
C ILE A 81 15.14 -4.20 5.88
N VAL A 82 14.84 -3.09 5.22
CA VAL A 82 13.49 -2.53 5.09
C VAL A 82 13.04 -2.69 3.65
N THR A 83 11.91 -3.36 3.43
CA THR A 83 11.28 -3.54 2.12
C THR A 83 9.94 -2.83 2.11
N GLY A 84 9.57 -2.27 0.96
CA GLY A 84 8.31 -1.55 0.78
C GLY A 84 7.51 -2.06 -0.41
N ARG A 85 6.19 -2.02 -0.31
CA ARG A 85 5.24 -2.30 -1.40
C ARG A 85 4.18 -1.21 -1.47
N ILE A 86 3.74 -0.91 -2.69
CA ILE A 86 2.65 0.04 -2.95
C ILE A 86 1.47 -0.73 -3.53
N PRO A 87 0.64 -1.36 -2.67
CA PRO A 87 -0.49 -2.18 -3.14
C PRO A 87 -1.61 -1.37 -3.82
N ASP A 88 -1.76 -0.08 -3.49
CA ASP A 88 -2.78 0.79 -4.08
C ASP A 88 -2.17 2.14 -4.46
N TYR A 89 -2.37 2.57 -5.71
CA TYR A 89 -1.92 3.87 -6.23
C TYR A 89 -3.01 4.50 -7.11
N GLY A 90 -3.89 5.30 -6.48
CA GLY A 90 -4.95 6.03 -7.16
C GLY A 90 -6.16 5.21 -7.59
N ALA A 91 -6.29 3.99 -7.09
CA ALA A 91 -7.43 3.10 -7.29
C ALA A 91 -7.74 2.32 -5.99
N VAL A 92 -9.00 1.98 -5.77
CA VAL A 92 -9.42 1.12 -4.67
C VAL A 92 -9.41 -0.33 -5.15
N ARG A 93 -8.66 -1.21 -4.47
CA ARG A 93 -8.68 -2.65 -4.77
C ARG A 93 -10.09 -3.23 -4.71
N TRP A 94 -10.36 -4.15 -5.63
CA TRP A 94 -11.68 -4.75 -5.78
C TRP A 94 -12.19 -5.45 -4.53
N GLN A 95 -11.26 -6.02 -3.74
CA GLN A 95 -11.55 -6.73 -2.50
C GLN A 95 -12.32 -5.87 -1.50
N TYR A 96 -12.12 -4.54 -1.48
CA TYR A 96 -12.81 -3.67 -0.54
C TYR A 96 -14.26 -3.38 -0.91
N TRP A 97 -14.53 -3.08 -2.18
CA TRP A 97 -15.91 -2.83 -2.60
C TRP A 97 -16.70 -4.13 -2.74
N VAL A 98 -16.05 -5.23 -3.15
CA VAL A 98 -16.68 -6.56 -3.10
C VAL A 98 -16.95 -6.99 -1.67
N GLY A 99 -16.05 -6.69 -0.73
CA GLY A 99 -16.28 -6.96 0.70
C GLY A 99 -17.47 -6.17 1.25
N GLY A 100 -17.55 -4.87 0.95
CA GLY A 100 -18.70 -4.03 1.31
C GLY A 100 -20.01 -4.53 0.71
N TRP A 101 -20.00 -4.84 -0.59
CA TRP A 101 -21.14 -5.45 -1.28
C TRP A 101 -21.55 -6.79 -0.68
N ALA A 102 -20.61 -7.68 -0.36
CA ALA A 102 -20.92 -8.99 0.21
C ALA A 102 -21.60 -8.85 1.59
N MET A 103 -21.19 -7.87 2.41
CA MET A 103 -21.87 -7.58 3.67
C MET A 103 -23.29 -7.05 3.45
N THR A 104 -23.50 -6.11 2.51
CA THR A 104 -24.84 -5.60 2.23
C THR A 104 -25.75 -6.68 1.65
N ALA A 105 -25.26 -7.45 0.69
CA ALA A 105 -25.97 -8.57 0.09
C ALA A 105 -26.35 -9.63 1.14
N THR A 106 -25.47 -9.92 2.11
CA THR A 106 -25.78 -10.83 3.22
C THR A 106 -26.89 -10.28 4.12
N ALA A 107 -26.82 -9.00 4.48
CA ALA A 107 -27.84 -8.36 5.30
C ALA A 107 -29.21 -8.33 4.59
N HIS A 108 -29.22 -8.00 3.29
CA HIS A 108 -30.43 -8.02 2.48
C HIS A 108 -31.01 -9.43 2.34
N LEU A 109 -30.16 -10.44 2.08
CA LEU A 109 -30.56 -11.84 2.01
C LEU A 109 -31.22 -12.31 3.32
N MET A 110 -30.62 -12.00 4.47
CA MET A 110 -31.19 -12.33 5.77
C MET A 110 -32.55 -11.64 5.97
N THR A 111 -32.63 -10.34 5.66
CA THR A 111 -33.86 -9.54 5.83
C THR A 111 -35.02 -10.11 5.01
N VAL A 112 -34.77 -10.36 3.72
CA VAL A 112 -35.78 -10.92 2.81
C VAL A 112 -36.07 -12.39 3.13
N GLY A 113 -35.06 -13.16 3.52
CA GLY A 113 -35.22 -14.54 3.98
C GLY A 113 -36.15 -14.63 5.18
N PHE A 114 -35.93 -13.83 6.23
CA PHE A 114 -36.82 -13.77 7.39
C PHE A 114 -38.22 -13.25 7.05
N ALA A 115 -38.33 -12.20 6.24
CA ALA A 115 -39.62 -11.61 5.87
C ALA A 115 -40.49 -12.52 4.99
N SER A 116 -39.86 -13.37 4.17
CA SER A 116 -40.55 -14.28 3.24
C SER A 116 -40.66 -15.73 3.73
N GLY A 117 -40.13 -16.04 4.92
CA GLY A 117 -40.03 -17.42 5.41
C GLY A 117 -39.13 -18.30 4.55
N TRP A 118 -38.08 -17.72 3.96
CA TRP A 118 -37.14 -18.36 3.04
C TRP A 118 -37.80 -18.92 1.77
N ASN A 119 -38.83 -18.24 1.25
CA ASN A 119 -39.43 -18.63 -0.02
C ASN A 119 -38.40 -18.47 -1.17
N PRO A 120 -38.02 -19.55 -1.86
CA PRO A 120 -36.92 -19.52 -2.83
C PRO A 120 -37.21 -18.64 -4.05
N ALA A 121 -38.48 -18.49 -4.45
CA ALA A 121 -38.85 -17.62 -5.57
C ALA A 121 -38.70 -16.14 -5.20
N ILE A 122 -39.11 -15.77 -3.98
CA ILE A 122 -39.00 -14.39 -3.47
C ILE A 122 -37.53 -14.04 -3.23
N VAL A 123 -36.80 -14.91 -2.55
CA VAL A 123 -35.36 -14.74 -2.29
C VAL A 123 -34.57 -14.68 -3.58
N GLY A 124 -34.83 -15.59 -4.53
CA GLY A 124 -34.15 -15.61 -5.82
C GLY A 124 -34.44 -14.37 -6.68
N GLY A 125 -35.71 -13.95 -6.74
CA GLY A 125 -36.10 -12.74 -7.46
C GLY A 125 -35.48 -11.47 -6.87
N PHE A 126 -35.45 -11.38 -5.53
CA PHE A 126 -34.81 -10.28 -4.83
C PHE A 126 -33.29 -10.25 -5.08
N MET A 127 -32.59 -11.37 -4.94
CA MET A 127 -31.14 -11.43 -5.15
C MET A 127 -30.75 -11.07 -6.59
N ALA A 128 -31.56 -11.41 -7.59
CA ALA A 128 -31.33 -10.98 -8.96
C ALA A 128 -31.45 -9.45 -9.11
N LEU A 129 -32.43 -8.83 -8.45
CA LEU A 129 -32.61 -7.38 -8.44
C LEU A 129 -31.47 -6.68 -7.68
N ASP A 130 -31.14 -7.17 -6.50
CA ASP A 130 -30.05 -6.67 -5.65
C ASP A 130 -28.73 -6.66 -6.43
N LEU A 131 -28.36 -7.79 -7.04
CA LEU A 131 -27.13 -7.90 -7.82
C LEU A 131 -27.09 -6.96 -9.03
N SER A 132 -28.25 -6.70 -9.65
CA SER A 132 -28.35 -5.77 -10.80
C SER A 132 -28.23 -4.29 -10.41
N THR A 133 -28.44 -3.94 -9.14
CA THR A 133 -28.52 -2.54 -8.67
C THR A 133 -27.37 -2.18 -7.73
N ASP A 134 -27.08 -3.04 -6.76
CA ASP A 134 -26.03 -2.84 -5.77
C ASP A 134 -24.63 -3.03 -6.36
N LEU A 135 -24.44 -3.99 -7.26
CA LEU A 135 -23.12 -4.23 -7.85
C LEU A 135 -22.62 -3.01 -8.66
N PRO A 136 -23.42 -2.39 -9.55
CA PRO A 136 -23.04 -1.13 -10.19
C PRO A 136 -22.85 0.03 -9.20
N PHE A 137 -23.66 0.10 -8.14
CA PHE A 137 -23.52 1.12 -7.10
C PHE A 137 -22.18 1.02 -6.36
N TRP A 138 -21.82 -0.18 -5.90
CA TRP A 138 -20.55 -0.41 -5.20
C TRP A 138 -19.34 -0.22 -6.12
N TRP A 139 -19.42 -0.71 -7.36
CA TRP A 139 -18.37 -0.49 -8.34
C TRP A 139 -18.21 1.00 -8.68
N GLY A 140 -19.31 1.70 -8.95
CA GLY A 140 -19.34 3.13 -9.26
C GLY A 140 -18.88 3.98 -8.08
N GLY A 141 -19.30 3.64 -6.86
CA GLY A 141 -18.85 4.28 -5.62
C GLY A 141 -17.35 4.09 -5.38
N ALA A 142 -16.82 2.88 -5.59
CA ALA A 142 -15.39 2.60 -5.49
C ALA A 142 -14.57 3.35 -6.55
N TYR A 143 -15.10 3.44 -7.78
CA TYR A 143 -14.51 4.22 -8.85
C TYR A 143 -14.47 5.72 -8.50
N ALA A 144 -15.59 6.29 -8.05
CA ALA A 144 -15.69 7.69 -7.65
C ALA A 144 -14.79 8.00 -6.44
N PHE A 145 -14.71 7.10 -5.46
CA PHE A 145 -13.82 7.21 -4.32
C PHE A 145 -12.35 7.17 -4.75
N GLY A 146 -11.97 6.22 -5.61
CA GLY A 146 -10.62 6.12 -6.16
C GLY A 146 -10.23 7.35 -6.97
N TRP A 147 -11.14 7.87 -7.81
CA TRP A 147 -10.95 9.07 -8.60
C TRP A 147 -10.85 10.34 -7.76
N GLY A 148 -11.75 10.50 -6.79
CA GLY A 148 -11.90 11.71 -5.98
C GLY A 148 -10.86 11.84 -4.86
N LEU A 149 -10.48 10.74 -4.23
CA LEU A 149 -9.58 10.75 -3.06
C LEU A 149 -8.17 10.24 -3.35
N ARG A 150 -7.98 9.59 -4.51
CA ARG A 150 -6.67 9.17 -5.05
C ARG A 150 -5.81 8.48 -3.98
N PRO A 151 -6.31 7.40 -3.35
CA PRO A 151 -5.65 6.81 -2.20
C PRO A 151 -4.28 6.25 -2.61
N VAL A 152 -3.30 6.39 -1.73
CA VAL A 152 -2.01 5.69 -1.85
C VAL A 152 -1.83 4.87 -0.60
N ARG A 153 -1.53 3.59 -0.80
CA ARG A 153 -1.23 2.68 0.29
C ARG A 153 0.20 2.22 0.16
N VAL A 154 0.92 2.27 1.27
CA VAL A 154 2.29 1.79 1.36
C VAL A 154 2.36 0.80 2.53
N GLN A 155 2.88 -0.38 2.24
CA GLN A 155 3.20 -1.38 3.24
C GLN A 155 4.72 -1.50 3.33
N VAL A 156 5.25 -1.55 4.54
CA VAL A 156 6.67 -1.67 4.80
C VAL A 156 6.91 -2.77 5.82
N GLU A 157 7.82 -3.66 5.47
CA GLU A 157 8.30 -4.75 6.31
C GLU A 157 9.76 -4.49 6.66
N ALA A 158 10.14 -4.72 7.92
CA ALA A 158 11.52 -4.64 8.38
C ALA A 158 11.94 -5.98 8.99
N VAL A 159 13.09 -6.48 8.54
CA VAL A 159 13.66 -7.77 8.94
C VAL A 159 15.01 -7.53 9.58
N GLN A 160 15.24 -8.08 10.78
CA GLN A 160 16.57 -8.09 11.39
C GLN A 160 17.46 -9.08 10.68
N THR A 161 18.70 -8.72 10.46
CA THR A 161 19.72 -9.59 9.89
C THR A 161 20.61 -10.20 11.00
N GLY A 162 21.40 -11.22 10.67
CA GLY A 162 22.32 -11.87 11.61
C GLY A 162 21.73 -13.05 12.40
N ARG A 163 22.39 -13.44 13.50
CA ARG A 163 22.14 -14.72 14.23
C ARG A 163 20.76 -14.82 14.89
N CYS A 164 20.10 -13.69 15.13
CA CYS A 164 18.77 -13.60 15.75
C CYS A 164 17.78 -12.96 14.77
N GLY A 165 18.07 -13.13 13.47
CA GLY A 165 17.30 -12.56 12.39
C GLY A 165 15.86 -13.06 12.35
N GLY A 166 15.01 -12.27 11.71
CA GLY A 166 13.58 -12.54 11.63
C GLY A 166 12.77 -11.25 11.48
N PRO A 167 11.45 -11.35 11.27
CA PRO A 167 10.59 -10.19 11.14
C PRO A 167 10.62 -9.35 12.43
N LEU A 168 11.00 -8.08 12.30
CA LEU A 168 11.00 -7.12 13.41
C LEU A 168 9.69 -6.36 13.47
N TRP A 169 9.20 -5.97 12.31
CA TRP A 169 8.16 -4.96 12.20
C TRP A 169 7.49 -5.07 10.85
N ASP A 170 6.16 -5.15 10.85
CA ASP A 170 5.32 -5.02 9.66
C ASP A 170 4.35 -3.87 9.93
N THR A 171 4.36 -2.87 9.06
CA THR A 171 3.45 -1.74 9.15
C THR A 171 2.81 -1.46 7.81
N GLN A 172 1.51 -1.21 7.85
CA GLN A 172 0.73 -0.83 6.69
C GLN A 172 0.10 0.53 6.96
N THR A 173 0.39 1.49 6.09
CA THR A 173 -0.19 2.83 6.18
C THR A 173 -1.01 3.12 4.93
N VAL A 174 -2.27 3.51 5.15
CA VAL A 174 -3.18 3.96 4.09
C VAL A 174 -3.27 5.47 4.18
N MET A 175 -2.85 6.19 3.13
CA MET A 175 -3.05 7.63 3.04
C MET A 175 -4.13 7.97 2.04
N VAL A 176 -5.07 8.77 2.53
CA VAL A 176 -6.15 9.38 1.77
C VAL A 176 -6.03 10.88 2.01
N LEU A 177 -5.90 11.66 0.94
CA LEU A 177 -5.77 13.11 1.06
C LEU A 177 -7.07 13.69 1.64
N ILE A 178 -7.01 14.32 2.81
CA ILE A 178 -8.04 15.27 3.24
C ILE A 178 -7.65 16.64 2.64
N PRO A 179 -8.40 17.18 1.67
CA PRO A 179 -7.95 18.31 0.86
C PRO A 179 -7.83 19.58 1.72
N GLY A 180 -6.67 20.25 1.65
CA GLY A 180 -6.46 21.54 2.31
C GLY A 180 -4.99 21.92 2.44
N LYS A 181 -4.38 21.66 3.60
CA LYS A 181 -3.06 22.22 3.96
C LYS A 181 -1.89 21.65 3.17
N THR A 182 -1.92 20.36 2.84
CA THR A 182 -0.78 19.65 2.20
C THR A 182 -0.56 20.03 0.73
N LEU A 183 -1.61 20.49 0.03
CA LEU A 183 -1.54 20.89 -1.39
C LEU A 183 -1.31 22.40 -1.58
N ALA A 184 -1.32 23.18 -0.48
CA ALA A 184 -1.21 24.63 -0.55
C ALA A 184 0.12 25.13 -1.14
N VAL A 185 1.16 24.28 -1.07
CA VAL A 185 2.51 24.54 -1.61
C VAL A 185 2.51 24.59 -3.15
N PHE A 186 1.56 23.91 -3.80
CA PHE A 186 1.45 23.89 -5.26
C PHE A 186 0.54 25.01 -5.77
N PRO A 187 0.76 25.54 -6.99
CA PRO A 187 -0.17 26.46 -7.65
C PRO A 187 -1.58 25.87 -7.80
N PRO A 188 -2.66 26.68 -7.76
CA PRO A 188 -4.04 26.20 -7.77
C PRO A 188 -4.39 25.25 -8.93
N GLU A 189 -3.79 25.46 -10.10
CA GLU A 189 -4.00 24.64 -11.29
C GLU A 189 -3.30 23.28 -11.19
N GLU A 190 -2.14 23.21 -10.55
CA GLU A 190 -1.40 21.97 -10.32
C GLU A 190 -1.99 21.15 -9.18
N ARG A 191 -2.65 21.79 -8.20
CA ARG A 191 -3.33 21.10 -7.09
C ARG A 191 -4.38 20.11 -7.58
N ARG A 192 -5.01 20.34 -8.74
CA ARG A 192 -6.04 19.45 -9.30
C ARG A 192 -5.46 18.25 -10.07
N ARG A 193 -4.18 18.32 -10.47
CA ARG A 193 -3.51 17.26 -11.24
C ARG A 193 -3.39 15.98 -10.42
N LYS A 194 -3.73 14.85 -11.05
CA LYS A 194 -3.77 13.52 -10.42
C LYS A 194 -2.40 13.09 -9.91
N GLU A 195 -1.36 13.28 -10.71
CA GLU A 195 0.02 12.96 -10.37
C GLU A 195 0.53 13.73 -9.15
N VAL A 196 0.20 15.03 -9.05
CA VAL A 196 0.61 15.87 -7.92
C VAL A 196 -0.04 15.37 -6.62
N GLN A 197 -1.35 15.09 -6.65
CA GLN A 197 -2.05 14.58 -5.47
C GLN A 197 -1.56 13.19 -5.05
N LEU A 198 -1.32 12.29 -6.00
CA LEU A 198 -0.77 10.96 -5.72
C LEU A 198 0.66 11.02 -5.18
N GLY A 199 1.51 11.90 -5.74
CA GLY A 199 2.87 12.12 -5.24
C GLY A 199 2.89 12.66 -3.82
N VAL A 200 1.99 13.59 -3.48
CA VAL A 200 1.84 14.13 -2.12
C VAL A 200 1.31 13.07 -1.14
N ASN A 201 0.35 12.25 -1.56
CA ASN A 201 -0.14 11.13 -0.75
C ASN A 201 0.95 10.11 -0.46
N LEU A 202 1.74 9.75 -1.47
CA LEU A 202 2.87 8.84 -1.34
C LEU A 202 3.92 9.39 -0.36
N GLU A 203 4.32 10.64 -0.52
CA GLU A 203 5.31 11.27 0.36
C GLU A 203 4.83 11.29 1.82
N ARG A 204 3.56 11.64 2.04
CA ARG A 204 2.97 11.63 3.38
C ARG A 204 2.92 10.23 3.98
N ALA A 205 2.53 9.22 3.20
CA ALA A 205 2.48 7.84 3.67
C ALA A 205 3.86 7.36 4.12
N ILE A 206 4.89 7.65 3.32
CA ILE A 206 6.27 7.30 3.62
C ILE A 206 6.78 8.04 4.86
N ARG A 207 6.46 9.32 5.01
CA ARG A 207 6.84 10.10 6.20
C ARG A 207 6.22 9.51 7.48
N ASP A 208 4.93 9.20 7.45
CA ASP A 208 4.24 8.63 8.61
C ASP A 208 4.80 7.25 8.97
N ILE A 209 5.18 6.45 7.96
CA ILE A 209 5.91 5.17 8.16
C ILE A 209 7.28 5.42 8.80
N ALA A 210 8.05 6.39 8.28
CA ALA A 210 9.37 6.70 8.82
C ALA A 210 9.29 7.22 10.27
N ASP A 211 8.31 8.06 10.60
CA ASP A 211 8.07 8.54 11.97
C ASP A 211 7.62 7.41 12.91
N ALA A 212 6.85 6.44 12.39
CA ALA A 212 6.52 5.23 13.14
C ALA A 212 7.77 4.38 13.40
N ALA A 213 8.58 4.13 12.38
CA ALA A 213 9.86 3.41 12.51
C ALA A 213 10.81 4.12 13.49
N GLY A 214 10.92 5.45 13.40
CA GLY A 214 11.65 6.31 14.35
C GLY A 214 11.32 6.01 15.80
N ARG A 215 10.03 5.80 16.09
CA ARG A 215 9.52 5.58 17.46
C ARG A 215 9.61 4.13 17.91
N SER A 216 9.28 3.17 17.06
CA SER A 216 9.08 1.77 17.47
C SER A 216 10.10 0.77 16.95
N LEU A 217 10.76 1.05 15.82
CA LEU A 217 11.67 0.08 15.22
C LEU A 217 13.00 0.09 16.00
N ARG A 218 13.24 -1.00 16.74
CA ARG A 218 14.43 -1.25 17.55
C ARG A 218 14.90 -2.67 17.30
N LEU A 219 16.21 -2.91 17.42
CA LEU A 219 16.77 -4.26 17.31
C LEU A 219 16.26 -5.13 18.45
N LYS A 220 15.86 -6.37 18.14
CA LYS A 220 15.53 -7.36 19.15
C LYS A 220 16.84 -7.93 19.74
N PRO A 221 16.93 -8.04 21.07
CA PRO A 221 18.07 -8.69 21.70
C PRO A 221 18.05 -10.19 21.38
N CYS A 222 19.25 -10.74 21.18
CA CYS A 222 19.48 -12.16 21.05
C CYS A 222 19.32 -12.87 22.39
N GLY A 223 18.11 -13.31 22.73
CA GLY A 223 17.81 -14.06 23.95
C GLY A 223 16.43 -14.74 23.88
N PRO A 224 16.10 -15.65 24.80
CA PRO A 224 14.75 -16.20 24.87
C PRO A 224 13.74 -15.06 25.06
N GLU A 225 12.66 -15.09 24.29
CA GLU A 225 11.53 -14.16 24.42
C GLU A 225 11.11 -14.13 25.90
N PRO A 226 11.01 -12.96 26.55
CA PRO A 226 10.35 -12.92 27.85
C PRO A 226 8.91 -13.37 27.61
N GLU A 227 8.50 -14.43 28.30
CA GLU A 227 7.12 -14.92 28.31
C GLU A 227 6.18 -13.73 28.42
N SER A 228 5.40 -13.50 27.36
CA SER A 228 4.30 -12.54 27.40
C SER A 228 3.41 -12.96 28.57
N GLU A 229 3.36 -12.10 29.58
CA GLU A 229 2.46 -12.18 30.72
C GLU A 229 1.06 -12.55 30.21
N GLN A 230 0.66 -13.80 30.48
CA GLN A 230 -0.69 -14.28 30.21
C GLN A 230 -1.64 -13.36 30.98
N ALA A 231 -2.45 -12.59 30.26
CA ALA A 231 -3.55 -11.85 30.86
C ALA A 231 -4.45 -12.85 31.60
N PRO A 232 -4.75 -12.65 32.90
CA PRO A 232 -5.61 -13.55 33.64
C PRO A 232 -7.04 -13.50 33.08
N GLN A 233 -7.65 -14.69 33.10
CA GLN A 233 -8.98 -15.04 32.62
C GLN A 233 -10.11 -14.22 33.24
#